data_AF-A0A1E3P1Z9-F1
#
_entry.id   AF-A0A1E3P1Z9-F1
#
_cell.length_a   1.000
_cell.length_b   1.000
_cell.length_c   1.000
_cell.angle_alpha   90.00
_cell.angle_beta   90.00
_cell.angle_gamma   90.00
#
_symmetry.space_group_name_H-M   'P 1'
#
loop_
_entity.id
_entity.type
_entity.pdbx_description
1 polymer ?
#
loop_
_entity_poly.entity_id
_entity_poly.type
_entity_poly.pdbx_seq_one_letter_code
_entity_poly.pdbx_strand_id
1 'polypeptide(L)'
;MVDSEDTDPSKDLSTTDYNPQVPEDEEKQQHLHNRQKHQRAPVQIGVNRRLTKIDSRIPQGTLAFEKSKVGDIKVEPGSFQFIFWFFIATEVPVITACIGPLANMISVAALVNRWRAGGEHNQDILDTPTVLSLNAISLALGCIANVSLILNFSQRLNYKVSQLLSVVCFMLGTIILLVAIIIAHIVYFKQGHYTKSEGFWFAVLTTILYSMCSLTCFMNFLGYLLGKYPAKLNLQISERGLIAYTFLLAVWFLWGAAMFSQLLHLSYGNGMYYCTTSLLTIGLGDITPFTNVTKGLSLVYSLSGVIILGLIIAMIRGVIVSSSAPIHLWNKVESERKKILNI
;
A
#
# COMPACT_ATOMS: atom_id res chain seq x y z
N MET A 1 -2.69 39.68 -90.63
CA MET A 1 -1.86 38.47 -90.45
C MET A 1 -1.59 38.38 -88.95
N VAL A 2 -2.42 37.57 -88.27
CA VAL A 2 -2.23 36.89 -86.98
C VAL A 2 -1.94 37.75 -85.71
N ASP A 3 -3.02 37.92 -84.91
CA ASP A 3 -3.21 37.75 -83.45
C ASP A 3 -2.24 38.42 -82.44
N SER A 4 -2.65 39.46 -81.68
CA SER A 4 -3.26 39.48 -80.31
C SER A 4 -2.41 38.80 -79.21
N GLU A 5 -2.09 39.35 -78.03
CA GLU A 5 -2.77 40.31 -77.14
C GLU A 5 -1.79 40.77 -76.01
N ASP A 6 -2.05 41.94 -75.41
CA ASP A 6 -1.32 42.63 -74.31
C ASP A 6 -1.16 41.79 -73.02
N THR A 7 -0.17 41.94 -72.11
CA THR A 7 0.03 43.07 -71.17
C THR A 7 1.27 42.81 -70.25
N ASP A 8 2.09 43.85 -70.01
CA ASP A 8 3.12 44.02 -68.95
C ASP A 8 2.42 44.23 -67.56
N PRO A 9 3.03 44.30 -66.33
CA PRO A 9 4.45 44.46 -65.99
C PRO A 9 5.01 43.86 -64.65
N SER A 10 6.33 43.95 -64.52
CA SER A 10 7.11 44.20 -63.29
C SER A 10 7.46 43.08 -62.28
N LYS A 11 8.76 43.10 -61.90
CA LYS A 11 9.45 42.58 -60.70
C LYS A 11 9.56 41.06 -60.54
N ASP A 12 10.81 40.58 -60.48
CA ASP A 12 11.31 39.82 -59.32
C ASP A 12 12.83 39.61 -59.39
N LEU A 13 13.54 40.24 -58.45
CA LEU A 13 14.96 40.04 -58.18
C LEU A 13 15.04 39.37 -56.80
N SER A 14 15.06 38.03 -56.75
CA SER A 14 15.19 37.28 -55.51
C SER A 14 16.64 36.84 -55.28
N THR A 15 17.22 37.44 -54.24
CA THR A 15 18.47 37.07 -53.60
C THR A 15 18.36 35.71 -52.91
N THR A 16 19.37 34.88 -53.10
CA THR A 16 19.65 33.60 -52.43
C THR A 16 19.34 33.58 -50.92
N ASP A 17 18.48 32.65 -50.51
CA ASP A 17 18.17 32.30 -49.11
C ASP A 17 19.35 31.62 -48.42
N TYR A 18 19.82 32.23 -47.32
CA TYR A 18 20.70 31.64 -46.33
C TYR A 18 19.83 30.94 -45.28
N ASN A 19 19.91 29.61 -45.20
CA ASN A 19 19.21 28.79 -44.20
C ASN A 19 20.16 28.47 -43.03
N PRO A 20 20.02 29.08 -41.84
CA PRO A 20 20.81 28.67 -40.68
C PRO A 20 20.21 27.38 -40.11
N GLN A 21 20.91 26.26 -40.30
CA GLN A 21 20.63 25.03 -39.56
C GLN A 21 20.78 25.29 -38.05
N VAL A 22 19.67 25.16 -37.31
CA VAL A 22 19.67 25.15 -35.85
C VAL A 22 20.46 23.93 -35.37
N PRO A 23 21.43 24.06 -34.45
CA PRO A 23 22.21 22.93 -33.97
C PRO A 23 21.30 21.88 -33.30
N GLU A 24 21.44 20.60 -33.68
CA GLU A 24 20.69 19.45 -33.12
C GLU A 24 20.67 19.38 -31.58
N ASP A 25 21.69 19.98 -30.94
CA ASP A 25 21.81 20.07 -29.48
C ASP A 25 20.82 21.05 -28.86
N GLU A 26 20.43 22.13 -29.56
CA GLU A 26 19.40 23.06 -29.10
C GLU A 26 18.00 22.44 -29.15
N GLU A 27 17.72 21.61 -30.16
CA GLU A 27 16.45 20.90 -30.28
C GLU A 27 16.31 19.80 -29.20
N LYS A 28 17.41 19.08 -28.91
CA LYS A 28 17.47 18.12 -27.79
C LYS A 28 17.35 18.81 -26.44
N GLN A 29 17.98 19.98 -26.26
CA GLN A 29 17.83 20.79 -25.04
C GLN A 29 16.42 21.37 -24.90
N GLN A 30 15.76 21.80 -25.98
CA GLN A 30 14.36 22.23 -25.97
C GLN A 30 13.41 21.06 -25.69
N HIS A 31 13.68 19.87 -26.22
CA HIS A 31 12.90 18.67 -25.90
C HIS A 31 13.08 18.21 -24.45
N LEU A 32 14.30 18.31 -23.89
CA LEU A 32 14.55 18.07 -22.46
C LEU A 32 13.90 19.14 -21.57
N HIS A 33 13.98 20.41 -21.96
CA HIS A 33 13.33 21.52 -21.27
C HIS A 33 11.79 21.41 -21.30
N ASN A 34 11.22 20.97 -22.43
CA ASN A 34 9.78 20.70 -22.57
C ASN A 34 9.33 19.44 -21.82
N ARG A 35 10.17 18.39 -21.73
CA ARG A 35 9.94 17.23 -20.85
C ARG A 35 10.02 17.60 -19.37
N GLN A 36 10.92 18.50 -18.98
CA GLN A 36 11.00 19.03 -17.61
C GLN A 36 9.80 19.93 -17.28
N LYS A 37 9.29 20.73 -18.23
CA LYS A 37 8.01 21.46 -18.08
C LYS A 37 6.80 20.52 -17.91
N HIS A 38 6.83 19.33 -18.50
CA HIS A 38 5.79 18.30 -18.31
C HIS A 38 6.00 17.44 -17.06
N GLN A 39 7.15 17.55 -16.39
CA GLN A 39 7.37 16.98 -15.06
C GLN A 39 7.07 18.03 -13.98
N ARG A 40 5.80 18.05 -13.56
CA ARG A 40 5.30 18.67 -12.33
C ARG A 40 5.56 20.17 -12.18
N ALA A 41 4.95 20.98 -13.04
CA ALA A 41 4.53 22.31 -12.59
C ALA A 41 3.38 22.14 -11.58
N PRO A 42 3.45 22.68 -10.35
CA PRO A 42 2.28 22.78 -9.48
C PRO A 42 1.26 23.66 -10.20
N VAL A 43 0.20 23.04 -10.72
CA VAL A 43 -0.85 23.72 -11.47
C VAL A 43 -1.52 24.71 -10.53
N GLN A 44 -1.34 26.01 -10.78
CA GLN A 44 -2.04 27.07 -10.07
C GLN A 44 -3.54 26.75 -10.00
N ILE A 45 -4.07 26.75 -8.78
CA ILE A 45 -5.50 26.73 -8.55
C ILE A 45 -6.04 27.99 -9.22
N GLY A 46 -7.07 27.86 -10.05
CA GLY A 46 -7.69 28.96 -10.77
C GLY A 46 -8.29 29.98 -9.81
N VAL A 47 -7.45 30.89 -9.32
CA VAL A 47 -7.77 32.25 -8.92
C VAL A 47 -6.49 33.03 -9.14
N ASN A 48 -6.47 33.96 -10.09
CA ASN A 48 -5.45 35.02 -10.16
C ASN A 48 -5.59 35.93 -8.93
N ARG A 49 -5.33 35.42 -7.72
CA ARG A 49 -5.35 36.18 -6.47
C ARG A 49 -3.91 36.27 -5.96
N ARG A 50 -3.48 37.49 -5.64
CA ARG A 50 -2.19 37.70 -4.94
C ARG A 50 -2.19 36.89 -3.65
N LEU A 51 -1.13 36.10 -3.45
CA LEU A 51 -0.85 35.41 -2.19
C LEU A 51 -0.89 36.43 -1.05
N THR A 52 -1.74 36.18 -0.07
CA THR A 52 -1.88 37.01 1.12
C THR A 52 -0.84 36.63 2.18
N LYS A 53 -0.66 37.49 3.19
CA LYS A 53 0.20 37.20 4.35
C LYS A 53 -0.23 35.92 5.09
N ILE A 54 -1.49 35.51 4.94
CA ILE A 54 -2.05 34.27 5.49
C ILE A 54 -1.57 33.06 4.67
N ASP A 55 -1.58 33.16 3.33
CA ASP A 55 -1.10 32.10 2.44
C ASP A 55 0.40 31.80 2.65
N SER A 56 1.20 32.81 3.02
CA SER A 56 2.61 32.62 3.37
C SER A 56 2.85 31.82 4.67
N ARG A 57 1.82 31.66 5.51
CA ARG A 57 1.87 30.82 6.73
C ARG A 57 1.40 29.39 6.49
N ILE A 58 0.76 29.13 5.36
CA ILE A 58 0.35 27.78 4.96
C ILE A 58 1.57 27.13 4.28
N PRO A 59 2.04 25.96 4.73
CA PRO A 59 3.12 25.27 4.04
C PRO A 59 2.75 25.10 2.57
N GLN A 60 3.58 25.55 1.63
CA GLN A 60 3.22 25.57 0.20
C GLN A 60 2.86 24.18 -0.35
N GLY A 61 3.42 23.10 0.24
CA GLY A 61 3.01 21.73 -0.06
C GLY A 61 1.55 21.41 0.28
N THR A 62 0.96 22.11 1.25
CA THR A 62 -0.46 21.93 1.64
C THR A 62 -1.44 22.50 0.59
N LEU A 63 -0.98 23.40 -0.28
CA LEU A 63 -1.78 23.94 -1.40
C LEU A 63 -1.63 23.10 -2.68
N ALA A 64 -0.58 22.28 -2.77
CA ALA A 64 -0.32 21.41 -3.91
C ALA A 64 -0.98 20.03 -3.69
N PHE A 65 -2.29 19.94 -3.91
CA PHE A 65 -2.99 18.64 -3.92
C PHE A 65 -3.10 18.07 -5.34
N GLU A 66 -3.04 16.76 -5.46
CA GLU A 66 -3.09 16.10 -6.76
C GLU A 66 -4.53 16.10 -7.30
N LYS A 67 -4.79 16.99 -8.27
CA LYS A 67 -6.12 17.21 -8.85
C LYS A 67 -6.73 15.94 -9.46
N SER A 68 -5.92 14.96 -9.87
CA SER A 68 -6.40 13.71 -10.46
C SER A 68 -7.24 12.88 -9.46
N LYS A 69 -6.83 12.78 -8.19
CA LYS A 69 -7.55 12.03 -7.16
C LYS A 69 -8.85 12.72 -6.75
N VAL A 70 -8.83 14.05 -6.64
CA VAL A 70 -10.03 14.84 -6.31
C VAL A 70 -11.05 14.77 -7.45
N GLY A 71 -10.60 14.85 -8.70
CA GLY A 71 -11.47 14.80 -9.88
C GLY A 71 -12.14 13.43 -10.11
N ASP A 72 -11.62 12.37 -9.50
CA ASP A 72 -12.22 11.03 -9.60
C ASP A 72 -13.43 10.84 -8.64
N ILE A 73 -13.58 11.70 -7.63
CA ILE A 73 -14.70 11.63 -6.67
C ILE A 73 -15.91 12.39 -7.22
N LYS A 74 -17.04 11.70 -7.41
CA LYS A 74 -18.30 12.28 -7.92
C LYS A 74 -19.18 12.91 -6.83
N VAL A 75 -18.60 13.27 -5.69
CA VAL A 75 -19.30 13.85 -4.54
C VAL A 75 -18.83 15.28 -4.37
N GLU A 76 -19.75 16.18 -4.03
CA GLU A 76 -19.42 17.59 -3.89
C GLU A 76 -18.47 17.86 -2.70
N PRO A 77 -17.39 18.63 -2.95
CA PRO A 77 -16.53 19.18 -1.92
C PRO A 77 -17.29 20.03 -0.89
N GLY A 78 -16.74 20.11 0.33
CA GLY A 78 -17.32 20.84 1.46
C GLY A 78 -18.34 20.03 2.27
N SER A 79 -18.55 18.75 1.93
CA SER A 79 -19.42 17.83 2.67
C SER A 79 -18.60 16.80 3.48
N PHE A 80 -19.17 16.27 4.57
CA PHE A 80 -18.57 15.13 5.30
C PHE A 80 -18.47 13.89 4.40
N GLN A 81 -19.48 13.72 3.54
CA GLN A 81 -19.59 12.62 2.60
C GLN A 81 -18.44 12.60 1.58
N PHE A 82 -17.95 13.77 1.15
CA PHE A 82 -16.77 13.86 0.29
C PHE A 82 -15.52 13.28 0.96
N ILE A 83 -15.20 13.69 2.20
CA ILE A 83 -14.03 13.16 2.92
C ILE A 83 -14.15 11.65 3.10
N PHE A 84 -15.34 11.18 3.47
CA PHE A 84 -15.58 9.75 3.68
C PHE A 84 -15.32 8.93 2.40
N TRP A 85 -15.91 9.32 1.27
CA TRP A 85 -15.69 8.60 0.00
C TRP A 85 -14.29 8.78 -0.55
N PHE A 86 -13.67 9.94 -0.33
CA PHE A 86 -12.27 10.17 -0.68
C PHE A 86 -11.34 9.22 0.06
N PHE A 87 -11.54 9.07 1.39
CA PHE A 87 -10.79 8.15 2.23
C PHE A 87 -10.97 6.70 1.76
N ILE A 88 -12.21 6.28 1.48
CA ILE A 88 -12.49 4.93 0.97
C ILE A 88 -11.88 4.68 -0.41
N ALA A 89 -11.86 5.67 -1.29
CA ALA A 89 -11.32 5.51 -2.64
C ALA A 89 -9.78 5.45 -2.65
N THR A 90 -9.14 6.20 -1.77
CA THR A 90 -7.70 6.49 -1.85
C THR A 90 -6.89 5.76 -0.79
N GLU A 91 -7.28 5.89 0.47
CA GLU A 91 -6.48 5.44 1.61
C GLU A 91 -6.77 3.97 1.94
N VAL A 92 -8.04 3.56 1.89
CA VAL A 92 -8.46 2.19 2.23
C VAL A 92 -7.73 1.12 1.39
N PRO A 93 -7.61 1.24 0.05
CA PRO A 93 -6.85 0.27 -0.75
C PRO A 93 -5.38 0.15 -0.35
N VAL A 94 -4.74 1.27 -0.01
CA VAL A 94 -3.34 1.30 0.42
C VAL A 94 -3.19 0.61 1.77
N ILE A 95 -4.11 0.88 2.70
CA ILE A 95 -4.16 0.21 4.01
C ILE A 95 -4.30 -1.30 3.82
N THR A 96 -5.27 -1.75 3.01
CA THR A 96 -5.46 -3.19 2.76
C THR A 96 -4.23 -3.83 2.12
N ALA A 97 -3.60 -3.14 1.17
CA ALA A 97 -2.38 -3.59 0.50
C ALA A 97 -1.17 -3.72 1.44
N CYS A 98 -1.15 -2.98 2.55
CA CYS A 98 -0.11 -3.08 3.58
C CYS A 98 -0.45 -4.14 4.63
N ILE A 99 -1.71 -4.23 5.06
CA ILE A 99 -2.15 -5.23 6.04
C ILE A 99 -2.08 -6.64 5.44
N GLY A 100 -2.44 -6.81 4.18
CA GLY A 100 -2.49 -8.11 3.50
C GLY A 100 -1.19 -8.92 3.62
N PRO A 101 -0.02 -8.40 3.19
CA PRO A 101 1.25 -9.11 3.31
C PRO A 101 1.63 -9.47 4.75
N LEU A 102 1.38 -8.57 5.71
CA LEU A 102 1.62 -8.81 7.13
C LEU A 102 0.67 -9.89 7.69
N ALA A 103 -0.58 -9.93 7.23
CA ALA A 103 -1.54 -10.97 7.59
C ALA A 103 -1.09 -12.35 7.07
N ASN A 104 -0.60 -12.44 5.83
CA ASN A 104 -0.05 -13.69 5.31
C ASN A 104 1.21 -14.12 6.05
N MET A 105 2.07 -13.17 6.44
CA MET A 105 3.25 -13.47 7.26
C MET A 105 2.86 -14.12 8.59
N ILE A 106 1.86 -13.57 9.29
CA ILE A 106 1.34 -14.14 10.54
C ILE A 106 0.62 -15.47 10.27
N SER A 107 -0.08 -15.60 9.13
CA SER A 107 -0.72 -16.85 8.72
C SER A 107 0.28 -17.97 8.49
N VAL A 108 1.48 -17.67 7.95
CA VAL A 108 2.58 -18.64 7.85
C VAL A 108 3.05 -19.04 9.24
N ALA A 109 3.21 -18.08 10.16
CA ALA A 109 3.58 -18.39 11.55
C ALA A 109 2.54 -19.29 12.23
N ALA A 110 1.26 -19.04 11.99
CA ALA A 110 0.17 -19.88 12.46
C ALA A 110 0.19 -21.29 11.87
N LEU A 111 0.69 -21.47 10.64
CA LEU A 111 0.77 -22.78 9.98
C LEU A 111 1.99 -23.60 10.44
N VAL A 112 3.12 -22.93 10.67
CA VAL A 112 4.38 -23.58 11.06
C VAL A 112 4.35 -23.97 12.53
N ASN A 113 3.80 -23.12 13.39
CA ASN A 113 3.74 -23.37 14.82
C ASN A 113 2.61 -24.33 15.20
N ARG A 114 2.84 -25.12 16.25
CA ARG A 114 1.80 -25.97 16.84
C ARG A 114 0.79 -25.12 17.58
N TRP A 115 -0.48 -25.53 17.60
CA TRP A 115 -1.56 -24.77 18.25
C TRP A 115 -1.81 -25.19 19.70
N ARG A 116 -1.27 -26.33 20.11
CA ARG A 116 -1.43 -26.87 21.46
C ARG A 116 -0.10 -27.29 22.05
N ALA A 117 0.02 -27.04 23.36
CA ALA A 117 1.10 -27.56 24.18
C ALA A 117 0.53 -28.42 25.32
N GLY A 118 1.29 -29.41 25.76
CA GLY A 118 0.87 -30.33 26.82
C GLY A 118 2.04 -31.06 27.51
N GLY A 119 1.75 -31.73 28.62
CA GLY A 119 2.73 -32.44 29.45
C GLY A 119 3.41 -31.56 30.50
N GLU A 120 4.25 -32.18 31.35
CA GLU A 120 4.91 -31.50 32.50
C GLU A 120 5.81 -30.32 32.10
N HIS A 121 6.31 -30.30 30.86
CA HIS A 121 7.20 -29.26 30.32
C HIS A 121 6.55 -28.41 29.21
N ASN A 122 5.23 -28.48 29.05
CA ASN A 122 4.50 -27.70 28.03
C ASN A 122 5.09 -27.87 26.61
N GLN A 123 5.35 -29.11 26.21
CA GLN A 123 5.92 -29.43 24.91
C GLN A 123 4.88 -29.25 23.80
N ASP A 124 5.33 -28.78 22.64
CA ASP A 124 4.50 -28.59 21.46
C ASP A 124 4.06 -29.93 20.85
N ILE A 125 2.75 -30.11 20.68
CA ILE A 125 2.17 -31.36 20.17
C ILE A 125 1.63 -31.13 18.76
N LEU A 126 1.83 -32.09 17.85
CA LEU A 126 1.33 -31.98 16.47
C LEU A 126 -0.20 -31.81 16.42
N ASP A 127 -0.64 -30.92 15.55
CA ASP A 127 -2.05 -30.66 15.28
C ASP A 127 -2.66 -31.77 14.40
N THR A 128 -3.96 -31.95 14.53
CA THR A 128 -4.73 -32.92 13.74
C THR A 128 -4.67 -32.52 12.25
N PRO A 129 -4.56 -33.49 11.31
CA PRO A 129 -4.49 -33.20 9.88
C PRO A 129 -5.61 -32.27 9.36
N THR A 130 -6.80 -32.35 9.94
CA THR A 130 -7.94 -31.48 9.61
C THR A 130 -7.64 -30.00 9.90
N VAL A 131 -7.13 -29.67 11.09
CA VAL A 131 -6.81 -28.28 11.47
C VAL A 131 -5.66 -27.75 10.60
N LEU A 132 -4.63 -28.58 10.38
CA LEU A 132 -3.50 -28.23 9.52
C LEU A 132 -3.95 -27.94 8.07
N SER A 133 -4.83 -28.79 7.52
CA SER A 133 -5.33 -28.63 6.15
C SER A 133 -6.18 -27.37 5.99
N LEU A 134 -7.08 -27.09 6.93
CA LEU A 134 -7.89 -25.88 6.91
C LEU A 134 -7.03 -24.61 7.02
N ASN A 135 -6.01 -24.63 7.87
CA ASN A 135 -5.06 -23.54 7.99
C ASN A 135 -4.27 -23.30 6.69
N ALA A 136 -3.77 -24.38 6.06
CA ALA A 136 -3.08 -24.30 4.78
C ALA A 136 -3.96 -23.76 3.64
N ILE A 137 -5.23 -24.19 3.57
CA ILE A 137 -6.20 -23.68 2.59
C ILE A 137 -6.48 -22.19 2.82
N SER A 138 -6.64 -21.77 4.08
CA SER A 138 -6.83 -20.36 4.41
C SER A 138 -5.64 -19.50 3.99
N LEU A 139 -4.41 -19.96 4.27
CA LEU A 139 -3.19 -19.29 3.83
C LEU A 139 -3.12 -19.19 2.29
N ALA A 140 -3.45 -20.26 1.57
CA ALA A 140 -3.47 -20.25 0.11
C ALA A 140 -4.43 -19.19 -0.44
N LEU A 141 -5.64 -19.07 0.12
CA LEU A 141 -6.60 -18.03 -0.25
C LEU A 141 -6.08 -16.62 0.07
N GLY A 142 -5.46 -16.41 1.23
CA GLY A 142 -4.82 -15.14 1.57
C GLY A 142 -3.68 -14.75 0.61
N CYS A 143 -2.88 -15.72 0.17
CA CYS A 143 -1.86 -15.52 -0.86
C CYS A 143 -2.47 -15.15 -2.22
N ILE A 144 -3.53 -15.84 -2.66
CA ILE A 144 -4.24 -15.50 -3.90
C ILE A 144 -4.80 -14.07 -3.83
N ALA A 145 -5.40 -13.67 -2.71
CA ALA A 145 -5.92 -12.32 -2.51
C ALA A 145 -4.81 -11.25 -2.61
N ASN A 146 -3.67 -11.45 -1.93
CA ASN A 146 -2.56 -10.51 -1.99
C ASN A 146 -1.93 -10.41 -3.39
N VAL A 147 -1.75 -11.54 -4.08
CA VAL A 147 -1.25 -11.54 -5.46
C VAL A 147 -2.22 -10.79 -6.37
N SER A 148 -3.53 -11.02 -6.22
CA SER A 148 -4.57 -10.29 -6.95
C SER A 148 -4.47 -8.77 -6.77
N LEU A 149 -4.27 -8.31 -5.53
CA LEU A 149 -4.09 -6.88 -5.21
C LEU A 149 -2.81 -6.32 -5.84
N ILE A 150 -1.67 -7.00 -5.71
CA ILE A 150 -0.39 -6.57 -6.30
C ILE A 150 -0.49 -6.48 -7.83
N LEU A 151 -1.12 -7.47 -8.48
CA LEU A 151 -1.33 -7.45 -9.92
C LEU A 151 -2.22 -6.28 -10.35
N ASN A 152 -3.19 -5.89 -9.53
CA ASN A 152 -4.01 -4.73 -9.80
C ASN A 152 -3.24 -3.41 -9.67
N PHE A 153 -2.42 -3.26 -8.63
CA PHE A 153 -1.57 -2.08 -8.47
C PHE A 153 -0.51 -1.97 -9.56
N SER A 154 -0.06 -3.12 -10.08
CA SER A 154 0.86 -3.22 -11.22
C SER A 154 0.17 -2.99 -12.57
N GLN A 155 -1.13 -2.67 -12.59
CA GLN A 155 -1.95 -2.52 -13.80
C GLN A 155 -1.95 -3.76 -14.71
N ARG A 156 -1.70 -4.94 -14.14
CA ARG A 156 -1.72 -6.24 -14.84
C ARG A 156 -3.08 -6.94 -14.74
N LEU A 157 -3.86 -6.63 -13.71
CA LEU A 157 -5.18 -7.20 -13.47
C LEU A 157 -6.24 -6.10 -13.38
N ASN A 158 -7.37 -6.30 -14.05
CA ASN A 158 -8.49 -5.36 -14.04
C ASN A 158 -9.04 -5.16 -12.63
N TYR A 159 -9.37 -3.91 -12.28
CA TYR A 159 -9.87 -3.52 -10.96
C TYR A 159 -11.06 -4.39 -10.51
N LYS A 160 -12.08 -4.55 -11.36
CA LYS A 160 -13.30 -5.28 -11.00
C LYS A 160 -13.01 -6.73 -10.62
N VAL A 161 -12.15 -7.40 -11.39
CA VAL A 161 -11.76 -8.80 -11.16
C VAL A 161 -10.91 -8.89 -9.90
N SER A 162 -9.92 -8.00 -9.76
CA SER A 162 -9.01 -8.02 -8.62
C SER A 162 -9.73 -7.78 -7.29
N GLN A 163 -10.58 -6.75 -7.22
CA GLN A 163 -11.30 -6.43 -5.99
C GLN A 163 -12.26 -7.55 -5.60
N LEU A 164 -13.04 -8.07 -6.55
CA LEU A 164 -13.96 -9.18 -6.28
C LEU A 164 -13.21 -10.43 -5.81
N LEU A 165 -12.15 -10.81 -6.50
CA LEU A 165 -11.32 -11.95 -6.14
C LEU A 165 -10.72 -11.79 -4.74
N SER A 166 -10.21 -10.60 -4.42
CA SER A 166 -9.58 -10.32 -3.12
C SER A 166 -10.60 -10.37 -1.97
N VAL A 167 -11.79 -9.78 -2.15
CA VAL A 167 -12.88 -9.84 -1.15
C VAL A 167 -13.27 -11.30 -0.90
N VAL A 168 -13.55 -12.06 -1.96
CA VAL A 168 -13.99 -13.45 -1.84
C VAL A 168 -12.91 -14.31 -1.19
N CYS A 169 -11.66 -14.20 -1.62
CA CYS A 169 -10.55 -14.99 -1.07
C CYS A 169 -10.27 -14.65 0.41
N PHE A 170 -10.22 -13.37 0.80
CA PHE A 170 -10.04 -13.01 2.22
C PHE A 170 -11.24 -13.44 3.08
N MET A 171 -12.47 -13.30 2.57
CA MET A 171 -13.67 -13.74 3.29
C MET A 171 -13.68 -15.25 3.49
N LEU A 172 -13.45 -16.03 2.43
CA LEU A 172 -13.39 -17.49 2.52
C LEU A 172 -12.23 -17.95 3.42
N GLY A 173 -11.05 -17.33 3.27
CA GLY A 173 -9.90 -17.62 4.13
C GLY A 173 -10.20 -17.36 5.61
N THR A 174 -10.90 -16.26 5.92
CA THR A 174 -11.38 -15.93 7.27
C THR A 174 -12.33 -17.01 7.79
N ILE A 175 -13.36 -17.37 7.03
CA ILE A 175 -14.37 -18.36 7.45
C ILE A 175 -13.71 -19.72 7.72
N ILE A 176 -12.86 -20.18 6.81
CA ILE A 176 -12.17 -21.46 6.92
C ILE A 176 -11.26 -21.50 8.16
N LEU A 177 -10.49 -20.43 8.40
CA LEU A 177 -9.61 -20.36 9.57
C LEU A 177 -10.39 -20.26 10.87
N LEU A 178 -11.50 -19.51 10.89
CA LEU A 178 -12.40 -19.44 12.03
C LEU A 178 -12.99 -20.82 12.36
N VAL A 179 -13.41 -21.59 11.35
CA VAL A 179 -13.86 -22.98 11.53
C VAL A 179 -12.73 -23.85 12.11
N ALA A 180 -11.49 -23.71 11.63
CA ALA A 180 -10.35 -24.42 12.18
C ALA A 180 -10.11 -24.10 13.66
N ILE A 181 -10.22 -22.82 14.05
CA ILE A 181 -10.10 -22.35 15.44
C ILE A 181 -11.21 -22.95 16.32
N ILE A 182 -12.45 -22.98 15.83
CA ILE A 182 -13.58 -23.57 16.56
C ILE A 182 -13.38 -25.07 16.75
N ILE A 183 -12.95 -25.79 15.70
CA ILE A 183 -12.64 -27.23 15.79
C ILE A 183 -11.52 -27.46 16.81
N ALA A 184 -10.43 -26.70 16.74
CA ALA A 184 -9.33 -26.79 17.69
C ALA A 184 -9.80 -26.53 19.14
N HIS A 185 -10.72 -25.57 19.34
CA HIS A 185 -11.31 -25.31 20.65
C HIS A 185 -12.08 -26.52 21.21
N ILE A 186 -12.96 -27.11 20.41
CA ILE A 186 -13.80 -28.23 20.82
C ILE A 186 -12.97 -29.50 21.05
N VAL A 187 -12.01 -29.78 20.17
CA VAL A 187 -11.23 -31.02 20.18
C VAL A 187 -10.07 -30.97 21.17
N TYR A 188 -9.37 -29.84 21.29
CA TYR A 188 -8.17 -29.75 22.13
C TYR A 188 -8.45 -29.15 23.50
N PHE A 189 -9.21 -28.05 23.58
CA PHE A 189 -9.24 -27.24 24.80
C PHE A 189 -10.44 -27.50 25.72
N LYS A 190 -11.48 -28.17 25.23
CA LYS A 190 -12.70 -28.44 26.02
C LYS A 190 -12.46 -29.34 27.24
N GLN A 191 -11.52 -30.29 27.14
CA GLN A 191 -11.23 -31.25 28.22
C GLN A 191 -10.16 -30.76 29.21
N GLY A 192 -9.54 -29.60 28.98
CA GLY A 192 -8.57 -28.99 29.91
C GLY A 192 -7.17 -29.63 29.95
N HIS A 193 -6.90 -30.66 29.13
CA HIS A 193 -5.60 -31.34 29.10
C HIS A 193 -4.49 -30.57 28.36
N TYR A 194 -4.85 -29.61 27.51
CA TYR A 194 -3.91 -28.88 26.66
C TYR A 194 -4.02 -27.37 26.87
N THR A 195 -2.89 -26.67 26.75
CA THR A 195 -2.81 -25.21 26.81
C THR A 195 -2.69 -24.64 25.40
N LYS A 196 -3.17 -23.40 25.21
CA LYS A 196 -3.06 -22.68 23.93
C LYS A 196 -1.63 -22.18 23.77
N SER A 197 -0.96 -22.58 22.71
CA SER A 197 0.39 -22.09 22.38
C SER A 197 0.32 -20.85 21.47
N GLU A 198 1.48 -20.28 21.17
CA GLU A 198 1.63 -19.11 20.29
C GLU A 198 1.01 -19.30 18.89
N GLY A 199 1.07 -20.52 18.32
CA GLY A 199 0.50 -20.82 17.01
C GLY A 199 -1.02 -20.59 16.94
N PHE A 200 -1.74 -20.96 18.00
CA PHE A 200 -3.17 -20.70 18.10
C PHE A 200 -3.48 -19.20 18.06
N TRP A 201 -2.69 -18.38 18.78
CA TRP A 201 -2.88 -16.94 18.81
C TRP A 201 -2.52 -16.27 17.49
N PHE A 202 -1.51 -16.77 16.76
CA PHE A 202 -1.24 -16.33 15.39
C PHE A 202 -2.41 -16.63 14.45
N ALA A 203 -3.11 -17.76 14.61
CA ALA A 203 -4.30 -18.08 13.83
C ALA A 203 -5.46 -17.12 14.12
N VAL A 204 -5.69 -16.81 15.40
CA VAL A 204 -6.68 -15.81 15.82
C VAL A 204 -6.36 -14.44 15.22
N LEU A 205 -5.10 -13.99 15.35
CA LEU A 205 -4.65 -12.72 14.80
C LEU A 205 -4.80 -12.67 13.28
N THR A 206 -4.43 -13.75 12.57
CA THR A 206 -4.64 -13.89 11.12
C THR A 206 -6.11 -13.75 10.75
N THR A 207 -7.02 -14.38 11.49
CA THR A 207 -8.47 -14.30 11.24
C THR A 207 -8.96 -12.86 11.35
N ILE A 208 -8.49 -12.10 12.34
CA ILE A 208 -8.82 -10.68 12.52
C ILE A 208 -8.30 -9.87 11.33
N LEU A 209 -7.04 -10.07 10.94
CA LEU A 209 -6.42 -9.31 9.86
C LEU A 209 -7.05 -9.61 8.49
N TYR A 210 -7.36 -10.88 8.19
CA TYR A 210 -8.10 -11.25 6.97
C TYR A 210 -9.51 -10.67 6.98
N SER A 211 -10.19 -10.64 8.14
CA SER A 211 -11.49 -9.97 8.26
C SER A 211 -11.39 -8.47 7.96
N MET A 212 -10.36 -7.80 8.49
CA MET A 212 -10.10 -6.38 8.21
C MET A 212 -9.80 -6.14 6.72
N CYS A 213 -8.98 -6.98 6.09
CA CYS A 213 -8.69 -6.90 4.65
C CYS A 213 -9.96 -7.11 3.81
N SER A 214 -10.77 -8.13 4.14
CA SER A 214 -12.03 -8.40 3.46
C SER A 214 -12.99 -7.21 3.57
N LEU A 215 -13.17 -6.66 4.78
CA LEU A 215 -14.05 -5.52 5.02
C LEU A 215 -13.58 -4.27 4.26
N THR A 216 -12.29 -3.95 4.31
CA THR A 216 -11.74 -2.77 3.65
C THR A 216 -11.81 -2.88 2.12
N CYS A 217 -11.46 -4.03 1.54
CA CYS A 217 -11.69 -4.29 0.11
C CYS A 217 -13.18 -4.21 -0.25
N PHE A 218 -14.07 -4.75 0.57
CA PHE A 218 -15.51 -4.69 0.33
C PHE A 218 -16.03 -3.25 0.35
N MET A 219 -15.61 -2.43 1.31
CA MET A 219 -15.99 -1.01 1.37
C MET A 219 -15.51 -0.24 0.13
N ASN A 220 -14.29 -0.50 -0.34
CA ASN A 220 -13.76 0.08 -1.57
C ASN A 220 -14.54 -0.40 -2.81
N PHE A 221 -14.88 -1.67 -2.87
CA PHE A 221 -15.69 -2.20 -3.97
C PHE A 221 -17.12 -1.64 -3.95
N LEU A 222 -17.71 -1.51 -2.76
CA LEU A 222 -19.06 -0.95 -2.57
C LEU A 222 -19.14 0.51 -2.98
N GLY A 223 -18.13 1.33 -2.69
CA GLY A 223 -18.11 2.73 -3.14
C GLY A 223 -18.07 2.87 -4.67
N TYR A 224 -17.39 1.93 -5.35
CA TYR A 224 -17.47 1.78 -6.80
C TYR A 224 -18.88 1.38 -7.28
N LEU A 225 -19.52 0.39 -6.63
CA LEU A 225 -20.88 -0.04 -6.98
C LEU A 225 -21.91 1.08 -6.81
N LEU A 226 -21.72 1.94 -5.80
CA LEU A 226 -22.53 3.15 -5.56
C LEU A 226 -22.20 4.30 -6.53
N GLY A 227 -21.29 4.10 -7.48
CA GLY A 227 -20.93 5.07 -8.51
C GLY A 227 -20.18 6.30 -7.99
N LYS A 228 -19.61 6.25 -6.78
CA LYS A 228 -18.97 7.40 -6.12
C LYS A 228 -17.61 7.77 -6.72
N TYR A 229 -16.93 6.81 -7.34
CA TYR A 229 -15.66 6.98 -8.03
C TYR A 229 -15.47 5.90 -9.12
N PRO A 230 -14.60 6.13 -10.11
CA PRO A 230 -14.35 5.18 -11.20
C PRO A 230 -13.63 3.90 -10.75
N ALA A 231 -13.72 2.85 -11.57
CA ALA A 231 -13.08 1.55 -11.35
C ALA A 231 -11.56 1.56 -11.62
N LYS A 232 -10.82 2.52 -11.06
CA LYS A 232 -9.37 2.64 -11.21
C LYS A 232 -8.73 3.07 -9.90
N LEU A 233 -7.59 2.46 -9.56
CA LEU A 233 -6.78 2.88 -8.43
C LEU A 233 -5.65 3.78 -8.93
N ASN A 234 -5.77 5.07 -8.65
CA ASN A 234 -4.77 6.05 -9.03
C ASN A 234 -3.75 6.24 -7.90
N LEU A 235 -2.85 5.25 -7.76
CA LEU A 235 -1.85 5.24 -6.69
C LEU A 235 -0.63 6.12 -7.02
N GLN A 236 -0.27 6.98 -6.07
CA GLN A 236 0.94 7.79 -6.01
C GLN A 236 2.19 6.93 -5.83
N ILE A 237 3.36 7.50 -6.13
CA ILE A 237 4.66 6.84 -5.96
C ILE A 237 4.91 6.49 -4.49
N SER A 238 4.54 7.37 -3.56
CA SER A 238 4.63 7.14 -2.11
C SER A 238 3.79 5.95 -1.68
N GLU A 239 2.55 5.84 -2.18
CA GLU A 239 1.65 4.72 -1.88
C GLU A 239 2.17 3.40 -2.44
N ARG A 240 2.64 3.39 -3.70
CA ARG A 240 3.24 2.21 -4.32
C ARG A 240 4.51 1.77 -3.57
N GLY A 241 5.34 2.73 -3.19
CA GLY A 241 6.53 2.50 -2.38
C GLY A 241 6.18 1.90 -1.02
N LEU A 242 5.17 2.46 -0.34
CA LEU A 242 4.69 1.95 0.95
C LEU A 242 4.26 0.49 0.86
N ILE A 243 3.47 0.14 -0.16
CA ILE A 243 3.02 -1.23 -0.40
C ILE A 243 4.22 -2.16 -0.66
N ALA A 244 5.14 -1.75 -1.54
CA ALA A 244 6.32 -2.54 -1.88
C ALA A 244 7.24 -2.78 -0.67
N TYR A 245 7.52 -1.75 0.13
CA TYR A 245 8.36 -1.89 1.33
C TYR A 245 7.67 -2.69 2.43
N THR A 246 6.34 -2.61 2.57
CA THR A 246 5.60 -3.44 3.53
C THR A 246 5.62 -4.91 3.13
N PHE A 247 5.48 -5.21 1.83
CA PHE A 247 5.65 -6.56 1.32
C PHE A 247 7.09 -7.08 1.53
N LEU A 248 8.09 -6.25 1.24
CA LEU A 248 9.50 -6.58 1.49
C LEU A 248 9.75 -6.85 2.99
N LEU A 249 9.17 -6.03 3.88
CA LEU A 249 9.27 -6.23 5.32
C LEU A 249 8.65 -7.57 5.75
N ALA A 250 7.48 -7.94 5.21
CA ALA A 250 6.86 -9.23 5.50
C ALA A 250 7.76 -10.41 5.10
N VAL A 251 8.34 -10.37 3.90
CA VAL A 251 9.31 -11.38 3.44
C VAL A 251 10.57 -11.40 4.31
N TRP A 252 11.07 -10.21 4.68
CA TRP A 252 12.22 -10.04 5.57
C TRP A 252 12.01 -10.68 6.94
N PHE A 253 10.80 -10.53 7.51
CA PHE A 253 10.39 -11.17 8.75
C PHE A 253 10.33 -12.70 8.64
N LEU A 254 9.68 -13.23 7.59
CA LEU A 254 9.59 -14.67 7.36
C LEU A 254 10.98 -15.31 7.24
N TRP A 255 11.86 -14.67 6.48
CA TRP A 255 13.24 -15.13 6.30
C TRP A 255 14.03 -15.07 7.62
N GLY A 256 13.95 -13.95 8.33
CA GLY A 256 14.63 -13.77 9.62
C GLY A 256 14.19 -14.81 10.65
N ALA A 257 12.88 -15.03 10.78
CA ALA A 257 12.33 -15.98 11.73
C ALA A 257 12.74 -17.42 11.41
N ALA A 258 12.74 -17.81 10.13
CA ALA A 258 13.23 -19.11 9.70
C ALA A 258 14.74 -19.29 9.96
N MET A 259 15.54 -18.24 9.73
CA MET A 259 16.98 -18.27 9.97
C MET A 259 17.29 -18.38 11.46
N PHE A 260 16.72 -17.52 12.31
CA PHE A 260 17.01 -17.51 13.74
C PHE A 260 16.39 -18.69 14.48
N SER A 261 15.25 -19.24 14.04
CA SER A 261 14.69 -20.45 14.64
C SER A 261 15.64 -21.64 14.51
N GLN A 262 16.27 -21.79 13.34
CA GLN A 262 17.26 -22.84 13.11
C GLN A 262 18.58 -22.58 13.84
N LEU A 263 19.10 -21.36 13.78
CA LEU A 263 20.42 -21.04 14.34
C LEU A 263 20.44 -20.93 15.87
N LEU A 264 19.31 -20.59 16.50
CA LEU A 264 19.19 -20.45 17.95
C LEU A 264 18.41 -21.62 18.59
N HIS A 265 18.04 -22.63 17.81
CA HIS A 265 17.23 -23.78 18.25
C HIS A 265 15.91 -23.35 18.92
N LEU A 266 15.24 -22.36 18.34
CA LEU A 266 13.97 -21.81 18.84
C LEU A 266 12.79 -22.40 18.06
N SER A 267 11.59 -22.36 18.65
CA SER A 267 10.38 -22.47 17.86
C SER A 267 10.34 -21.35 16.82
N TYR A 268 9.62 -21.56 15.71
CA TYR A 268 9.49 -20.53 14.69
C TYR A 268 8.83 -19.25 15.25
N GLY A 269 7.88 -19.38 16.18
CA GLY A 269 7.27 -18.22 16.84
C GLY A 269 8.22 -17.47 17.77
N ASN A 270 9.06 -18.17 18.54
CA ASN A 270 10.13 -17.53 19.31
C ASN A 270 11.16 -16.85 18.39
N GLY A 271 11.42 -17.42 17.20
CA GLY A 271 12.21 -16.78 16.15
C GLY A 271 11.56 -15.49 15.62
N MET A 272 10.25 -15.52 15.34
CA MET A 272 9.47 -14.32 14.96
C MET A 272 9.49 -13.26 16.06
N TYR A 273 9.35 -13.67 17.33
CA TYR A 273 9.42 -12.78 18.48
C TYR A 273 10.79 -12.12 18.61
N TYR A 274 11.88 -12.90 18.49
CA TYR A 274 13.25 -12.36 18.46
C TYR A 274 13.44 -11.35 17.31
N CYS A 275 12.96 -11.66 16.11
CA CYS A 275 13.00 -10.74 14.98
C CYS A 275 12.23 -9.45 15.26
N THR A 276 11.05 -9.56 15.89
CA THR A 276 10.18 -8.43 16.22
C THR A 276 10.83 -7.51 17.25
N THR A 277 11.33 -8.06 18.36
CA THR A 277 11.97 -7.28 19.43
C THR A 277 13.26 -6.63 18.96
N SER A 278 13.99 -7.28 18.05
CA SER A 278 15.21 -6.74 17.44
C SER A 278 14.91 -5.60 16.47
N LEU A 279 13.96 -5.80 15.53
CA LEU A 279 13.61 -4.80 14.53
C LEU A 279 12.92 -3.56 15.13
N LEU A 280 12.07 -3.76 16.13
CA LEU A 280 11.40 -2.66 16.85
C LEU A 280 12.31 -2.02 17.91
N THR A 281 13.56 -2.46 18.05
CA THR A 281 14.52 -1.95 19.02
C THR A 281 14.04 -2.04 20.48
N ILE A 282 13.14 -2.97 20.78
CA ILE A 282 12.63 -3.22 22.14
C ILE A 282 13.72 -3.92 22.97
N GLY A 283 14.35 -4.95 22.39
CA GLY A 283 15.52 -5.61 23.00
C GLY A 283 15.29 -6.22 24.39
N LEU A 284 14.29 -7.11 24.55
CA LEU A 284 13.92 -7.68 25.85
C LEU A 284 15.01 -8.54 26.52
N GLY A 285 15.97 -9.06 25.75
CA GLY A 285 17.17 -9.72 26.27
C GLY A 285 16.96 -11.13 26.84
N ASP A 286 15.76 -11.69 26.70
CA ASP A 286 15.38 -13.05 27.06
C ASP A 286 15.92 -14.11 26.07
N ILE A 287 15.91 -13.78 24.77
CA ILE A 287 16.53 -14.57 23.71
C ILE A 287 17.78 -13.84 23.23
N THR A 288 18.95 -14.46 23.39
CA THR A 288 20.23 -13.86 22.98
C THR A 288 21.06 -14.79 22.10
N PRO A 289 21.74 -14.25 21.07
CA PRO A 289 22.62 -15.04 20.23
C PRO A 289 23.90 -15.42 20.97
N PHE A 290 24.16 -16.73 21.08
CA PHE A 290 25.31 -17.26 21.81
C PHE A 290 26.57 -17.46 20.94
N THR A 291 26.42 -17.68 19.63
CA THR A 291 27.55 -17.88 18.71
C THR A 291 28.03 -16.57 18.06
N ASN A 292 29.30 -16.51 17.65
CA ASN A 292 29.83 -15.36 16.91
C ASN A 292 29.09 -15.10 15.60
N VAL A 293 28.67 -16.17 14.91
CA VAL A 293 27.91 -16.09 13.66
C VAL A 293 26.51 -15.50 13.90
N THR A 294 25.77 -16.00 14.88
CA THR A 294 24.43 -15.50 15.19
C THR A 294 24.43 -14.06 15.71
N LYS A 295 25.48 -13.66 16.43
CA LYS A 295 25.70 -12.25 16.82
C LYS A 295 25.90 -11.36 15.59
N GLY A 296 26.79 -11.75 14.67
CA GLY A 296 27.02 -11.00 13.43
C GLY A 296 25.77 -10.88 12.56
N LEU A 297 25.04 -11.99 12.37
CA LEU A 297 23.79 -12.01 11.62
C LEU A 297 22.69 -11.19 12.28
N SER A 298 22.59 -11.17 13.61
CA SER A 298 21.65 -10.32 14.35
C SER A 298 21.88 -8.83 14.09
N LEU A 299 23.14 -8.40 14.06
CA LEU A 299 23.49 -7.01 13.75
C LEU A 299 23.07 -6.63 12.33
N VAL A 300 23.42 -7.47 11.34
CA VAL A 300 23.03 -7.24 9.94
C VAL A 300 21.51 -7.24 9.81
N TYR A 301 20.84 -8.19 10.46
CA TYR A 301 19.39 -8.35 10.39
C TYR A 301 18.64 -7.13 10.92
N SER A 302 19.05 -6.66 12.10
CA SER A 302 18.43 -5.52 12.77
C SER A 302 18.70 -4.23 12.00
N LEU A 303 19.93 -4.03 11.50
CA LEU A 303 20.29 -2.84 10.73
C LEU A 303 19.47 -2.72 9.43
N SER A 304 19.41 -3.78 8.62
CA SER A 304 18.63 -3.75 7.38
C SER A 304 17.12 -3.66 7.66
N GLY A 305 16.63 -4.32 8.72
CA GLY A 305 15.25 -4.21 9.18
C GLY A 305 14.85 -2.78 9.53
N VAL A 306 15.68 -2.07 10.30
CA VAL A 306 15.46 -0.66 10.66
C VAL A 306 15.50 0.25 9.43
N ILE A 307 16.37 -0.04 8.44
CA ILE A 307 16.38 0.72 7.17
C ILE A 307 15.05 0.55 6.43
N ILE A 308 14.54 -0.69 6.29
CA ILE A 308 13.24 -0.96 5.65
C ILE A 308 12.12 -0.24 6.40
N LEU A 309 12.12 -0.29 7.74
CA LEU A 309 11.14 0.40 8.58
C LEU A 309 11.21 1.93 8.39
N GLY A 310 12.42 2.50 8.31
CA GLY A 310 12.62 3.93 8.03
C GLY A 310 12.07 4.35 6.67
N LEU A 311 12.23 3.51 5.63
CA LEU A 311 11.64 3.73 4.31
C LEU A 311 10.12 3.69 4.35
N ILE A 312 9.53 2.75 5.10
CA ILE A 312 8.07 2.69 5.30
C ILE A 312 7.56 3.99 5.95
N ILE A 313 8.22 4.45 7.03
CA ILE A 313 7.86 5.70 7.71
C ILE A 313 7.96 6.90 6.76
N ALA A 314 9.01 6.97 5.94
CA ALA A 314 9.17 8.02 4.94
C ALA A 314 8.04 8.00 3.89
N MET A 315 7.62 6.81 3.43
CA MET A 315 6.51 6.68 2.49
C MET A 315 5.17 7.06 3.12
N ILE A 316 4.90 6.65 4.37
CA ILE A 316 3.70 7.07 5.12
C ILE A 316 3.65 8.59 5.22
N ARG A 317 4.75 9.24 5.60
CA ARG A 317 4.84 10.70 5.63
C ARG A 317 4.56 11.30 4.25
N GLY A 318 5.11 10.69 3.20
CA GLY A 318 4.85 11.06 1.82
C GLY A 318 3.35 11.09 1.52
N VAL A 319 2.64 9.99 1.77
CA VAL A 319 1.18 9.87 1.54
C VAL A 319 0.40 10.95 2.30
N ILE A 320 0.70 11.16 3.59
CA ILE A 320 -0.01 12.14 4.42
C ILE A 320 0.20 13.56 3.88
N VAL A 321 1.41 13.90 3.45
CA VAL A 321 1.74 15.26 2.99
C VAL A 321 1.23 15.51 1.56
N SER A 322 1.24 14.51 0.68
CA SER A 322 0.87 14.68 -0.74
C SER A 322 -0.60 14.45 -1.06
N SER A 323 -1.30 13.67 -0.24
CA SER A 323 -2.69 13.26 -0.49
C SER A 323 -3.61 13.75 0.63
N SER A 324 -3.42 13.24 1.85
CA SER A 324 -4.44 13.35 2.89
C SER A 324 -4.56 14.77 3.48
N ALA A 325 -3.46 15.40 3.89
CA ALA A 325 -3.51 16.69 4.59
C ALA A 325 -4.04 17.86 3.72
N PRO A 326 -3.58 18.04 2.46
CA PRO A 326 -4.09 19.09 1.58
C PRO A 326 -5.61 19.00 1.33
N ILE A 327 -6.12 17.78 1.13
CA ILE A 327 -7.52 17.54 0.76
C ILE A 327 -8.46 17.77 1.95
N HIS A 328 -8.04 17.36 3.16
CA HIS A 328 -8.76 17.69 4.38
C HIS A 328 -8.83 19.20 4.64
N LEU A 329 -7.71 19.91 4.44
CA LEU A 329 -7.69 21.37 4.57
C LEU A 329 -8.63 22.03 3.56
N TRP A 330 -8.52 21.63 2.29
CA TRP A 330 -9.34 22.17 1.22
C TRP A 330 -10.84 21.93 1.46
N ASN A 331 -11.24 20.73 1.88
CA ASN A 331 -12.64 20.44 2.21
C ASN A 331 -13.14 21.31 3.38
N LYS A 332 -12.29 21.57 4.38
CA LYS A 332 -12.65 22.46 5.50
C LYS A 332 -12.85 23.89 5.03
N VAL A 333 -11.94 24.42 4.21
CA VAL A 333 -12.06 25.76 3.62
C VAL A 333 -13.33 25.87 2.78
N GLU A 334 -13.63 24.84 1.99
CA GLU A 334 -14.82 24.81 1.14
C GLU A 334 -16.12 24.72 1.95
N SER A 335 -16.11 23.98 3.06
CA SER A 335 -17.25 23.93 3.98
C SER A 335 -17.53 25.30 4.61
N GLU A 336 -16.49 26.02 5.03
CA GLU A 336 -16.65 27.39 5.57
C GLU A 336 -17.09 28.39 4.48
N ARG A 337 -16.58 28.25 3.26
CA ARG A 337 -17.01 29.07 2.10
C ARG A 337 -18.51 28.90 1.84
N LYS A 338 -19.01 27.67 1.85
CA LYS A 338 -20.43 27.34 1.68
C LYS A 338 -21.30 27.96 2.78
N LYS A 339 -20.88 27.86 4.04
CA LYS A 339 -21.54 28.52 5.18
C LYS A 339 -21.64 30.04 5.03
N ILE A 340 -20.55 30.69 4.59
CA ILE A 340 -20.53 32.15 4.39
C ILE A 340 -21.46 32.58 3.25
N LEU A 341 -21.54 31.76 2.20
CA LEU A 341 -22.36 32.06 1.02
C LEU A 341 -23.83 31.63 1.17
N ASN A 342 -24.20 30.96 2.26
CA ASN A 342 -25.53 30.35 2.47
C ASN A 342 -25.93 29.40 1.32
N ILE A 343 -24.98 28.63 0.76
CA ILE A 343 -25.19 27.65 -0.32
C ILE A 343 -24.85 26.24 0.18
#